data_AF-A0A9P7QXN8-F1
#
_entry.id   AF-A0A9P7QXN8-F1
#
_cell.length_a   1.000
_cell.length_b   1.000
_cell.length_c   1.000
_cell.angle_alpha   90.00
_cell.angle_beta   90.00
_cell.angle_gamma   90.00
#
_symmetry.space_group_name_H-M   'P 1'
#
loop_
_entity.id
_entity.type
_entity.pdbx_description
1 polymer ?
#
loop_
_entity_poly.entity_id
_entity_poly.type
_entity_poly.pdbx_seq_one_letter_code
_entity_poly.pdbx_strand_id
1 'polypeptide(L)'
;MSLIPLVLSVIAGICTTIVAALGINFLTKLLPTRYHAAENPKDDHIQILVLGDIGRSPRMQYHAMSIMKHGGRVDLVGYKETARHPDLVGNERVALYPLPPLPTVFKWNTLPFLINKPAKVVWQAYSIFYVLAYTAPPARWIIIQ
;
A
#
# COMPACT_ATOMS: atom_id res chain seq x y z
N MET A 1 -55.42 11.01 15.46
CA MET A 1 -53.99 11.15 15.12
C MET A 1 -53.78 10.46 13.78
N SER A 2 -53.42 11.19 12.73
CA SER A 2 -53.38 10.66 11.35
C SER A 2 -52.26 9.61 11.18
N LEU A 3 -52.58 8.48 10.55
CA LEU A 3 -51.66 7.35 10.30
C LEU A 3 -50.51 7.73 9.34
N ILE A 4 -50.77 8.67 8.43
CA ILE A 4 -49.87 9.11 7.36
C ILE A 4 -48.52 9.66 7.90
N PRO A 5 -48.47 10.64 8.82
CA PRO A 5 -47.20 11.15 9.34
C PRO A 5 -46.38 10.10 10.10
N LEU A 6 -47.04 9.12 10.74
CA LEU A 6 -46.37 8.02 11.43
C LEU A 6 -45.68 7.07 10.43
N VAL A 7 -46.35 6.74 9.32
CA VAL A 7 -45.75 5.90 8.27
C VAL A 7 -44.59 6.64 7.59
N LEU A 8 -44.73 7.93 7.30
CA LEU A 8 -43.68 8.76 6.73
C LEU A 8 -42.43 8.86 7.63
N SER A 9 -42.60 9.03 8.94
CA SER A 9 -41.46 9.11 9.86
C SER A 9 -40.71 7.79 10.00
N VAL A 10 -41.44 6.66 10.00
CA VAL A 10 -40.83 5.32 10.01
C VAL A 10 -40.04 5.06 8.74
N ILE A 11 -40.61 5.37 7.57
CA ILE A 11 -39.90 5.21 6.28
C ILE A 11 -38.66 6.11 6.22
N ALA A 12 -38.78 7.37 6.66
CA ALA A 12 -37.65 8.29 6.71
C ALA A 12 -36.53 7.75 7.62
N GLY A 13 -36.88 7.25 8.81
CA GLY A 13 -35.92 6.63 9.73
C GLY A 13 -35.19 5.43 9.11
N ILE A 14 -35.92 4.53 8.46
CA ILE A 14 -35.33 3.38 7.77
C ILE A 14 -34.38 3.84 6.66
N CYS A 15 -34.80 4.78 5.81
CA CYS A 15 -33.94 5.34 4.75
C CYS A 15 -32.66 5.96 5.33
N THR A 16 -32.76 6.77 6.39
CA THR A 16 -31.58 7.37 7.03
C THR A 16 -30.62 6.32 7.56
N THR A 17 -31.10 5.26 8.20
CA THR A 17 -30.23 4.19 8.71
C THR A 17 -29.53 3.42 7.59
N ILE A 18 -30.22 3.16 6.47
CA ILE A 18 -29.63 2.50 5.30
C ILE A 18 -28.54 3.38 4.69
N VAL A 19 -28.81 4.67 4.49
CA VAL A 19 -27.81 5.63 3.97
C VAL A 19 -26.60 5.71 4.89
N ALA A 20 -26.81 5.79 6.20
CA ALA A 20 -25.72 5.80 7.17
C ALA A 20 -24.89 4.50 7.14
N ALA A 21 -25.55 3.34 7.08
CA ALA A 21 -24.88 2.04 7.01
C ALA A 21 -24.05 1.88 5.72
N LEU A 22 -24.60 2.29 4.58
CA LEU A 22 -23.88 2.32 3.30
C LEU A 22 -22.71 3.29 3.34
N GLY A 23 -22.89 4.46 3.95
CA GLY A 23 -21.83 5.46 4.15
C GLY A 23 -20.68 4.93 5.01
N ILE A 24 -20.99 4.27 6.13
CA ILE A 24 -19.99 3.66 7.01
C ILE A 24 -19.25 2.53 6.28
N ASN A 25 -19.97 1.64 5.60
CA ASN A 25 -19.35 0.54 4.83
C ASN A 25 -18.40 1.11 3.75
N PHE A 26 -18.86 2.12 3.00
CA PHE A 26 -18.02 2.81 2.03
C PHE A 26 -16.77 3.43 2.69
N LEU A 27 -16.93 4.11 3.82
CA LEU A 27 -15.82 4.71 4.56
C LEU A 27 -14.82 3.67 5.07
N THR A 28 -15.30 2.50 5.51
CA THR A 28 -14.41 1.41 5.95
C THR A 28 -13.57 0.83 4.82
N LYS A 29 -14.05 0.89 3.56
CA LYS A 29 -13.28 0.47 2.38
C LYS A 29 -12.18 1.47 1.99
N LEU A 30 -12.24 2.71 2.49
CA LEU A 30 -11.19 3.71 2.31
C LEU A 30 -10.07 3.58 3.34
N LEU A 31 -10.23 2.75 4.37
CA LEU A 31 -9.21 2.54 5.40
C LEU A 31 -8.04 1.73 4.83
N PRO A 32 -6.81 1.98 5.32
CA PRO A 32 -5.64 1.20 4.94
C PRO A 32 -5.83 -0.27 5.31
N THR A 33 -5.26 -1.15 4.48
CA THR A 33 -5.32 -2.60 4.68
C THR A 33 -4.71 -2.94 6.02
N ARG A 34 -5.42 -3.76 6.81
CA ARG A 34 -4.99 -4.15 8.15
C ARG A 34 -4.30 -5.49 8.10
N TYR A 35 -3.25 -5.62 8.91
CA TYR A 35 -2.59 -6.89 9.11
C TYR A 35 -3.49 -7.86 9.88
N HIS A 36 -3.58 -9.08 9.34
CA HIS A 36 -4.17 -10.23 9.99
C HIS A 36 -3.11 -11.33 9.96
N ALA A 37 -2.80 -11.90 11.12
CA ALA A 37 -1.81 -12.97 11.22
C ALA A 37 -2.28 -14.20 10.44
N ALA A 38 -1.39 -14.77 9.64
CA ALA A 38 -1.66 -16.02 8.95
C ALA A 38 -1.70 -17.18 9.96
N GLU A 39 -2.45 -18.24 9.62
CA GLU A 39 -2.46 -19.47 10.42
C GLU A 39 -1.06 -20.09 10.54
N ASN A 40 -0.27 -20.01 9.46
CA ASN A 40 1.13 -20.39 9.45
C ASN A 40 2.02 -19.13 9.43
N PRO A 41 2.94 -18.96 10.40
CA PRO A 41 3.86 -17.82 10.43
C PRO A 41 4.73 -17.65 9.18
N LYS A 42 4.92 -18.70 8.36
CA LYS A 42 5.67 -18.62 7.10
C LYS A 42 4.90 -17.97 5.96
N ASP A 43 3.58 -17.90 6.07
CA ASP A 43 2.71 -17.21 5.12
C ASP A 43 2.45 -15.75 5.50
N ASP A 44 2.97 -15.30 6.66
CA ASP A 44 3.04 -13.88 6.97
C ASP A 44 3.93 -13.16 5.95
N HIS A 45 3.45 -12.01 5.50
CA HIS A 45 4.15 -11.16 4.55
C HIS A 45 5.22 -10.32 5.24
N ILE A 46 6.42 -10.26 4.64
CA ILE A 46 7.52 -9.36 5.04
C ILE A 46 7.76 -8.37 3.90
N GLN A 47 7.56 -7.09 4.15
CA GLN A 47 7.83 -6.03 3.20
C GLN A 47 9.29 -5.57 3.30
N ILE A 48 9.94 -5.40 2.15
CA ILE A 48 11.29 -4.88 2.03
C ILE A 48 11.21 -3.59 1.20
N LEU A 49 11.26 -2.45 1.89
CA LEU A 49 11.20 -1.13 1.29
C LEU A 49 12.61 -0.65 0.95
N VAL A 50 12.81 -0.28 -0.32
CA VAL A 50 14.03 0.33 -0.84
C VAL A 50 13.70 1.71 -1.38
N LEU A 51 14.28 2.76 -0.79
CA LEU A 51 14.16 4.14 -1.28
C LEU A 51 15.03 4.40 -2.51
N GLY A 52 14.91 3.54 -3.53
CA GLY A 52 15.77 3.54 -4.71
C GLY A 52 15.44 2.37 -5.65
N ASP A 53 16.32 2.14 -6.62
CA ASP A 53 16.21 1.00 -7.54
C ASP A 53 16.58 -0.30 -6.85
N ILE A 54 15.64 -1.25 -6.81
CA ILE A 54 15.82 -2.54 -6.12
C ILE A 54 16.95 -3.34 -6.76
N GLY A 55 17.06 -3.30 -8.10
CA GLY A 55 18.11 -4.02 -8.84
C GLY A 55 19.53 -3.58 -8.46
N ARG A 56 19.68 -2.35 -7.96
CA ARG A 56 20.95 -1.74 -7.51
C ARG A 56 21.16 -1.80 -6.00
N SER A 57 20.31 -2.52 -5.26
CA SER A 57 20.46 -2.73 -3.82
C SER A 57 20.78 -4.19 -3.47
N PRO A 58 22.05 -4.65 -3.63
CA PRO A 58 22.44 -6.01 -3.28
C PRO A 58 22.08 -6.39 -1.84
N ARG A 59 22.25 -5.47 -0.89
CA ARG A 59 21.93 -5.69 0.53
C ARG A 59 20.46 -6.08 0.73
N MET A 60 19.53 -5.36 0.12
CA MET A 60 18.09 -5.65 0.26
C MET A 60 17.70 -6.91 -0.50
N GLN A 61 18.35 -7.19 -1.63
CA GLN A 61 18.15 -8.45 -2.35
C GLN A 61 18.66 -9.65 -1.53
N TYR A 62 19.78 -9.54 -0.80
CA TYR A 62 20.24 -10.59 0.11
C TYR A 62 19.28 -10.81 1.28
N HIS A 63 18.72 -9.74 1.86
CA HIS A 63 17.68 -9.87 2.87
C HIS A 63 16.45 -10.61 2.34
N ALA A 64 15.98 -10.24 1.14
CA ALA A 64 14.87 -10.90 0.47
C ALA A 64 15.13 -12.39 0.24
N MET A 65 16.32 -12.72 -0.31
CA MET A 65 16.70 -14.11 -0.57
C MET A 65 16.83 -14.91 0.71
N SER A 66 17.39 -14.35 1.78
CA SER A 66 17.52 -15.04 3.07
C SER A 66 16.15 -15.40 3.63
N ILE A 67 15.19 -14.47 3.64
CA ILE A 67 13.82 -14.72 4.13
C ILE A 67 13.13 -15.78 3.28
N MET A 68 13.20 -15.63 1.95
CA MET A 68 12.63 -16.58 1.00
C MET A 68 13.20 -17.99 1.18
N LYS A 69 14.51 -18.14 1.37
CA LYS A 69 15.18 -19.44 1.60
C LYS A 69 14.70 -20.15 2.88
N HIS A 70 14.23 -19.39 3.87
CA HIS A 70 13.63 -19.95 5.10
C HIS A 70 12.11 -20.17 4.98
N GLY A 71 11.55 -19.96 3.78
CA GLY A 71 10.14 -20.17 3.46
C GLY A 71 9.23 -18.99 3.76
N GLY A 72 9.76 -17.81 4.11
CA GLY A 72 8.94 -16.60 4.30
C GLY A 72 8.47 -16.00 2.97
N ARG A 73 7.37 -15.23 3.01
CA ARG A 73 6.89 -14.43 1.88
C ARG A 73 7.50 -13.03 1.92
N VAL A 74 7.99 -12.57 0.76
CA VAL A 74 8.67 -11.28 0.64
C VAL A 74 7.97 -10.41 -0.40
N ASP A 75 7.61 -9.20 0.03
CA ASP A 75 7.07 -8.16 -0.82
C ASP A 75 8.12 -7.06 -1.01
N LEU A 76 8.74 -7.02 -2.18
CA LEU A 76 9.72 -6.00 -2.53
C LEU A 76 9.01 -4.70 -2.93
N VAL A 77 9.32 -3.60 -2.27
CA VAL A 77 8.73 -2.27 -2.53
C VAL A 77 9.85 -1.29 -2.87
N GLY A 78 9.80 -0.67 -4.05
CA GLY A 78 10.86 0.21 -4.53
C GLY A 78 10.79 0.45 -6.03
N TYR A 79 11.78 1.12 -6.62
CA TYR A 79 11.80 1.31 -8.06
C TYR A 79 12.30 0.05 -8.79
N LYS A 80 11.72 -0.21 -9.97
CA LYS A 80 12.07 -1.33 -10.84
C LYS A 80 12.70 -0.79 -12.12
N GLU A 81 13.96 -0.35 -12.04
CA GLU A 81 14.68 0.17 -13.21
C GLU A 81 15.71 -0.85 -13.72
N THR A 82 16.37 -1.57 -12.80
CA THR A 82 17.36 -2.60 -13.12
C THR A 82 16.84 -4.00 -12.79
N ALA A 83 17.35 -5.01 -13.49
CA ALA A 83 17.03 -6.41 -13.20
C ALA A 83 17.45 -6.78 -11.77
N ARG A 84 16.62 -7.60 -11.11
CA ARG A 84 16.89 -8.16 -9.78
C ARG A 84 17.66 -9.47 -9.91
N HIS A 85 18.20 -9.95 -8.80
CA HIS A 85 18.84 -11.26 -8.71
C HIS A 85 17.92 -12.35 -9.27
N PRO A 86 18.43 -13.26 -10.13
CA PRO A 86 17.61 -14.30 -10.79
C PRO A 86 16.74 -15.11 -9.82
N ASP A 87 17.28 -15.48 -8.66
CA ASP A 87 16.56 -16.25 -7.61
C ASP A 87 15.29 -15.55 -7.09
N LEU A 88 15.20 -14.22 -7.22
CA LEU A 88 14.03 -13.44 -6.78
C LEU A 88 13.00 -13.24 -7.91
N VAL A 89 13.33 -13.61 -9.15
CA VAL A 89 12.48 -13.42 -10.33
C VAL A 89 11.72 -14.71 -10.60
N GLY A 90 10.39 -14.64 -10.66
CA GLY A 90 9.54 -15.81 -10.94
C GLY A 90 9.30 -16.72 -9.74
N ASN A 91 9.82 -16.38 -8.55
CA ASN A 91 9.52 -17.11 -7.33
C ASN A 91 8.12 -16.74 -6.79
N GLU A 92 7.30 -17.75 -6.46
CA GLU A 92 5.94 -17.56 -5.93
C GLU A 92 5.89 -16.86 -4.56
N ARG A 93 6.97 -16.95 -3.77
CA ARG A 93 7.08 -16.30 -2.46
C ARG A 93 7.65 -14.89 -2.53
N VAL A 94 7.96 -14.38 -3.72
CA VAL A 94 8.52 -13.04 -3.92
C VAL A 94 7.64 -12.22 -4.87
N ALA A 95 6.97 -11.22 -4.34
CA ALA A 95 6.22 -10.25 -5.12
C ALA A 95 6.96 -8.91 -5.20
N LEU A 96 6.67 -8.13 -6.25
CA LEU A 96 7.27 -6.82 -6.48
C LEU A 96 6.16 -5.77 -6.64
N TYR A 97 6.21 -4.74 -5.81
CA TYR A 97 5.31 -3.59 -5.83
C TYR A 97 6.12 -2.34 -6.17
N PRO A 98 6.14 -1.93 -7.45
CA PRO A 98 6.93 -0.80 -7.88
C PRO A 98 6.37 0.51 -7.33
N LEU A 99 7.25 1.39 -6.83
CA LEU A 99 6.88 2.75 -6.49
C LEU A 99 6.55 3.54 -7.76
N PRO A 100 5.49 4.37 -7.77
CA PRO A 100 5.18 5.20 -8.92
C PRO A 100 6.30 6.22 -9.14
N PRO A 101 6.74 6.43 -10.40
CA PRO A 101 7.76 7.42 -10.69
C PRO A 101 7.24 8.82 -10.39
N LEU A 102 8.17 9.73 -10.15
CA LEU A 102 7.85 11.14 -9.93
C LEU A 102 7.07 11.71 -11.14
N PRO A 103 5.90 12.34 -10.93
CA PRO A 103 5.12 12.96 -11.98
C PRO A 103 5.93 13.94 -12.81
N THR A 104 5.68 14.00 -14.11
CA THR A 104 6.38 14.86 -15.06
C THR A 104 6.33 16.34 -14.66
N VAL A 105 5.24 16.79 -14.02
CA VAL A 105 5.08 18.15 -13.48
C VAL A 105 6.18 18.55 -12.48
N PHE A 106 6.71 17.60 -11.70
CA PHE A 106 7.80 17.86 -10.75
C PHE A 106 9.19 17.69 -11.37
N LYS A 107 9.28 17.06 -12.55
CA LYS A 107 10.54 16.87 -13.29
C LYS A 107 11.01 18.15 -14.00
N TRP A 108 10.09 18.96 -14.51
CA TRP A 108 10.40 20.09 -15.39
C TRP A 108 10.71 21.42 -14.69
N ASN A 109 10.95 21.42 -13.37
CA ASN A 109 11.24 22.62 -12.57
C ASN A 109 10.27 23.80 -12.81
N THR A 110 9.03 23.48 -13.20
CA THR A 110 7.96 24.45 -13.51
C THR A 110 7.54 25.24 -12.26
N LEU A 111 7.85 24.70 -11.08
CA LEU A 111 7.59 25.31 -9.78
C LEU A 111 8.86 25.95 -9.19
N PRO A 112 8.74 27.05 -8.44
CA PRO A 112 9.84 27.63 -7.68
C PRO A 112 10.54 26.57 -6.83
N PHE A 113 11.87 26.65 -6.72
CA PHE A 113 12.71 25.70 -5.99
C PHE A 113 12.19 25.34 -4.59
N LEU A 114 11.70 26.36 -3.87
CA LEU A 114 11.21 26.24 -2.50
C LEU A 114 9.93 25.40 -2.39
N ILE A 115 9.14 25.31 -3.47
CA ILE A 115 7.91 24.50 -3.54
C ILE A 115 8.22 23.14 -4.15
N ASN A 116 9.05 23.08 -5.18
CA ASN A 116 9.33 21.84 -5.90
C ASN A 116 9.97 20.79 -4.98
N LYS A 117 10.95 21.17 -4.16
CA LYS A 117 11.62 20.23 -3.24
C LYS A 117 10.69 19.56 -2.22
N PRO A 118 9.94 20.30 -1.39
CA PRO A 118 9.02 19.67 -0.44
C PRO A 118 7.91 18.91 -1.18
N ALA A 119 7.43 19.38 -2.34
CA ALA A 119 6.45 18.63 -3.12
C ALA A 119 6.98 17.25 -3.56
N LYS A 120 8.28 17.13 -3.90
CA LYS A 120 8.90 15.82 -4.19
C LYS A 120 8.90 14.89 -2.98
N VAL A 121 9.21 15.42 -1.81
CA VAL A 121 9.21 14.65 -0.55
C VAL A 121 7.80 14.21 -0.20
N VAL A 122 6.82 15.10 -0.33
CA VAL A 122 5.39 14.79 -0.10
C VAL A 122 4.92 13.71 -1.07
N TRP A 123 5.25 13.84 -2.35
CA TRP A 123 4.93 12.83 -3.35
C TRP A 123 5.55 11.48 -3.00
N GLN A 124 6.83 11.46 -2.63
CA GLN A 124 7.53 10.22 -2.27
C GLN A 124 6.91 9.59 -1.02
N ALA A 125 6.64 10.37 0.03
CA ALA A 125 5.99 9.89 1.25
C ALA A 125 4.59 9.33 0.97
N TYR A 126 3.79 10.06 0.19
CA TYR A 126 2.46 9.61 -0.25
C TYR A 126 2.54 8.32 -1.06
N SER A 127 3.47 8.24 -2.01
CA SER A 127 3.65 7.07 -2.87
C SER A 127 4.01 5.82 -2.08
N ILE A 128 4.95 5.96 -1.13
CA ILE A 128 5.35 4.88 -0.22
C ILE A 128 4.16 4.46 0.64
N PHE A 129 3.49 5.41 1.28
CA PHE A 129 2.33 5.12 2.12
C PHE A 129 1.24 4.41 1.33
N TYR A 130 0.91 4.92 0.13
CA TYR A 130 -0.12 4.35 -0.72
C TYR A 130 0.21 2.91 -1.11
N VAL A 131 1.44 2.64 -1.52
CA VAL A 131 1.86 1.29 -1.91
C VAL A 131 1.86 0.35 -0.72
N LEU A 132 2.44 0.73 0.42
CA LEU A 132 2.51 -0.12 1.61
C LEU A 132 1.13 -0.40 2.23
N ALA A 133 0.23 0.58 2.20
CA ALA A 133 -1.05 0.50 2.89
C ALA A 133 -2.21 -0.04 2.03
N TYR A 134 -2.17 0.17 0.71
CA TYR A 134 -3.30 -0.16 -0.18
C TYR A 134 -2.94 -1.09 -1.34
N THR A 135 -1.66 -1.21 -1.71
CA THR A 135 -1.27 -2.00 -2.89
C THR A 135 -0.58 -3.29 -2.51
N ALA A 136 0.41 -3.22 -1.62
CA ALA A 136 1.11 -4.37 -1.09
C ALA A 136 0.24 -5.07 -0.02
N PRO A 137 0.31 -6.41 0.07
CA PRO A 137 -0.31 -7.16 1.15
C PRO A 137 0.15 -6.65 2.51
N PRO A 138 -0.74 -6.64 3.52
CA PRO A 138 -0.38 -6.14 4.83
C PRO A 138 0.69 -7.04 5.45
N ALA A 139 1.83 -6.45 5.79
CA ALA A 139 2.96 -7.19 6.31
C ALA A 139 3.03 -7.17 7.83
N ARG A 140 3.56 -8.26 8.39
CA ARG A 140 3.88 -8.35 9.82
C ARG A 140 5.15 -7.56 10.16
N TRP A 141 6.08 -7.49 9.22
CA TRP A 141 7.34 -6.77 9.37
C TRP A 141 7.69 -5.97 8.12
N ILE A 142 8.33 -4.83 8.33
CA ILE A 142 8.88 -3.99 7.27
C ILE A 142 10.37 -3.79 7.52
N ILE A 143 11.20 -4.11 6.54
CA ILE A 143 12.63 -3.82 6.52
C ILE A 143 12.84 -2.62 5.61
N ILE A 144 13.48 -1.57 6.14
CA ILE A 144 13.68 -0.29 5.44
C ILE A 144 15.17 -0.04 5.23
N GLN A 145 15.54 0.45 4.05
CA GLN A 145 16.86 0.98 3.73
C GLN A 145 16.75 2.36 3.06
#